data_AF-A0A0G1A5P2-F1
#
_entry.id   AF-A0A0G1A5P2-F1
#
_cell.length_a   1.000
_cell.length_b   1.000
_cell.length_c   1.000
_cell.angle_alpha   90.00
_cell.angle_beta   90.00
_cell.angle_gamma   90.00
#
_symmetry.space_group_name_H-M   'P 1'
#
loop_
_entity.id
_entity.type
_entity.pdbx_description
1 polymer ?
#
loop_
_entity_poly.entity_id
_entity_poly.type
_entity_poly.pdbx_seq_one_letter_code
_entity_poly.pdbx_strand_id
1 'polypeptide(L)'
;MVKFISTLYGSLEYNAMEYYTTNVMPRAIYTKEHNAIVERLKTARIEAGLGQVEVAKKLGKTQSYLSKIESGQRRFDVLQLKEFAKLYKKPLDYFVK
;
A
#
# COMPACT_ATOMS: atom_id res chain seq x y z
N MET A 1 5.94 -45.31 41.27
CA MET A 1 5.87 -45.94 39.93
C MET A 1 4.78 -45.16 39.20
N VAL A 2 5.02 -44.18 38.33
CA VAL A 2 6.00 -44.03 37.25
C VAL A 2 6.39 -42.53 37.14
N LYS A 3 7.70 -42.23 37.11
CA LYS A 3 8.24 -40.95 36.62
C LYS A 3 8.15 -40.96 35.10
N PHE A 4 7.43 -40.06 34.43
CA PHE A 4 7.68 -39.79 33.00
C PHE A 4 7.28 -38.34 32.65
N ILE A 5 8.29 -37.58 32.17
CA ILE A 5 8.28 -36.32 31.38
C ILE A 5 7.69 -35.04 32.01
N SER A 6 8.49 -34.33 32.82
CA SER A 6 8.20 -32.94 33.23
C SER A 6 9.41 -31.99 33.08
N THR A 7 10.33 -32.23 32.13
CA THR A 7 11.57 -31.42 32.08
C THR A 7 12.10 -31.13 30.67
N LEU A 8 11.25 -30.66 29.74
CA LEU A 8 11.73 -30.02 28.50
C LEU A 8 10.68 -29.16 27.74
N TYR A 9 9.62 -28.70 28.38
CA TYR A 9 8.61 -27.82 27.76
C TYR A 9 8.43 -26.47 28.51
N GLY A 10 9.41 -26.08 29.34
CA GLY A 10 9.33 -24.87 30.17
C GLY A 10 10.00 -23.62 29.60
N SER A 11 10.56 -23.67 28.39
CA SER A 11 11.34 -22.56 27.81
C SER A 11 11.04 -22.25 26.34
N LEU A 12 10.17 -23.03 25.68
CA LEU A 12 9.84 -22.83 24.26
C LEU A 12 8.57 -22.00 24.01
N GLU A 13 7.66 -21.87 24.99
CA GLU A 13 6.43 -21.08 24.83
C GLU A 13 6.63 -19.59 25.15
N TYR A 14 7.58 -19.23 26.02
CA TYR A 14 7.83 -17.83 26.40
C TYR A 14 8.43 -16.98 25.25
N ASN A 15 9.11 -17.62 24.29
CA ASN A 15 9.74 -16.92 23.17
C ASN A 15 8.81 -16.74 21.96
N ALA A 16 7.77 -17.56 21.81
CA ALA A 16 6.84 -17.43 20.68
C ALA A 16 6.00 -16.16 20.79
N MET A 17 5.41 -15.89 21.96
CA MET A 17 4.56 -14.72 22.15
C MET A 17 5.33 -13.39 22.00
N GLU A 18 6.58 -13.34 22.47
CA GLU A 18 7.48 -12.17 22.34
C GLU A 18 7.99 -11.97 20.89
N TYR A 19 8.23 -13.05 20.15
CA TYR A 19 8.58 -12.99 18.73
C TYR A 19 7.41 -12.47 17.88
N TYR A 20 6.18 -12.90 18.16
CA TYR A 20 5.00 -12.40 17.45
C TYR A 20 4.68 -10.93 17.80
N THR A 21 4.90 -10.46 19.04
CA THR A 21 4.64 -9.05 19.37
C THR A 21 5.68 -8.09 18.78
N THR A 22 6.95 -8.50 18.67
CA THR A 22 8.03 -7.68 18.10
C THR A 22 8.07 -7.67 16.57
N ASN A 23 7.54 -8.71 15.92
CA ASN A 23 7.61 -8.88 14.46
C ASN A 23 6.27 -8.66 13.72
N VAL A 24 5.17 -8.40 14.46
CA VAL A 24 3.85 -8.07 13.87
C VAL A 24 3.66 -6.54 13.87
N MET A 25 4.45 -5.85 13.05
CA MET A 25 4.19 -4.46 12.63
C MET A 25 4.38 -4.34 11.12
N PRO A 26 3.33 -4.52 10.30
CA PRO A 26 3.51 -4.46 8.87
C PRO A 26 3.63 -3.01 8.38
N ARG A 27 4.85 -2.67 7.93
CA ARG A 27 5.15 -1.80 6.76
C ARG A 27 4.83 -0.30 6.88
N ALA A 28 5.30 0.37 7.94
CA ALA A 28 5.33 1.84 7.98
C ALA A 28 6.36 2.46 6.99
N ILE A 29 7.40 1.72 6.61
CA ILE A 29 8.52 2.21 5.78
C ILE A 29 8.05 2.71 4.41
N TYR A 30 7.09 2.03 3.78
CA TYR A 30 6.61 2.37 2.44
C TYR A 30 5.63 3.56 2.41
N THR A 31 5.29 4.16 3.56
CA THR A 31 4.27 5.22 3.62
C THR A 31 4.75 6.54 3.01
N LYS A 32 6.01 6.94 3.22
CA LYS A 32 6.53 8.23 2.72
C LYS A 32 6.65 8.23 1.19
N GLU A 33 7.25 7.19 0.62
CA GLU A 33 7.38 7.04 -0.84
C GLU A 33 6.01 6.88 -1.50
N HIS A 34 5.12 6.06 -0.93
CA HIS A 34 3.76 5.92 -1.44
C HIS A 34 3.02 7.26 -1.46
N ASN A 35 3.12 8.05 -0.38
CA ASN A 35 2.50 9.37 -0.32
C ASN A 35 3.08 10.32 -1.38
N ALA A 36 4.40 10.26 -1.64
CA ALA A 36 5.01 11.04 -2.71
C ALA A 36 4.48 10.65 -4.11
N ILE A 37 4.30 9.34 -4.37
CA ILE A 37 3.69 8.87 -5.63
C ILE A 37 2.24 9.35 -5.74
N VAL A 38 1.47 9.27 -4.65
CA VAL A 38 0.07 9.71 -4.60
C VAL A 38 -0.05 11.22 -4.87
N GLU A 39 0.81 12.05 -4.30
CA GLU A 39 0.82 13.49 -4.58
C GLU A 39 1.16 13.76 -6.06
N ARG A 40 2.11 13.03 -6.64
CA ARG A 40 2.43 13.15 -8.07
C ARG A 40 1.25 12.71 -8.96
N LEU A 41 0.51 11.68 -8.58
CA LEU A 41 -0.73 11.27 -9.27
C LEU A 41 -1.77 12.38 -9.26
N LYS A 42 -1.99 13.00 -8.09
CA LYS A 42 -2.94 14.10 -7.92
C LYS A 42 -2.53 15.33 -8.73
N THR A 43 -1.25 15.72 -8.68
CA THR A 43 -0.72 16.82 -9.50
C THR A 43 -0.87 16.54 -10.99
N ALA A 44 -0.50 15.36 -11.46
CA ALA A 44 -0.63 14.99 -12.87
C ALA A 44 -2.09 15.02 -13.34
N ARG A 45 -3.04 14.61 -12.48
CA ARG A 45 -4.48 14.71 -12.78
C ARG A 45 -4.92 16.17 -12.96
N ILE A 46 -4.50 17.06 -12.04
CA ILE A 46 -4.85 18.49 -12.09
C ILE A 46 -4.25 19.16 -13.33
N GLU A 47 -2.99 18.88 -13.64
CA GLU A 47 -2.31 19.37 -14.85
C GLU A 47 -2.98 18.86 -16.14
N ALA A 48 -3.54 17.65 -16.12
CA ALA A 48 -4.34 17.12 -17.22
C ALA A 48 -5.75 17.74 -17.30
N GLY A 49 -6.14 18.59 -16.34
CA GLY A 49 -7.44 19.25 -16.29
C GLY A 49 -8.61 18.30 -15.98
N LEU A 50 -8.35 17.17 -15.33
CA LEU A 50 -9.36 16.13 -15.10
C LEU A 50 -9.90 16.13 -13.66
N GLY A 51 -11.21 16.03 -13.51
CA GLY A 51 -11.86 15.75 -12.23
C GLY A 51 -11.73 14.27 -11.83
N GLN A 52 -11.92 13.98 -10.53
CA GLN A 52 -11.83 12.61 -10.05
C GLN A 52 -12.89 11.69 -10.67
N VAL A 53 -14.11 12.19 -10.87
CA VAL A 53 -15.21 11.43 -11.50
C VAL A 53 -14.87 11.07 -12.95
N GLU A 54 -14.25 12.00 -13.69
CA GLU A 54 -13.89 11.80 -15.10
C GLU A 54 -12.81 10.75 -15.25
N VAL A 55 -11.75 10.82 -14.43
CA VAL A 55 -10.69 9.81 -14.41
C VAL A 55 -11.27 8.44 -14.04
N ALA A 56 -12.08 8.37 -12.98
CA ALA A 56 -12.71 7.13 -12.56
C ALA A 56 -13.54 6.52 -13.69
N LYS A 57 -14.35 7.33 -14.39
CA LYS A 57 -15.13 6.88 -15.55
C LYS A 57 -14.24 6.35 -16.68
N LYS A 58 -13.15 7.06 -17.01
CA LYS A 58 -12.19 6.65 -18.05
C LYS A 58 -11.47 5.34 -17.72
N LEU A 59 -11.29 5.03 -16.44
CA LEU A 59 -10.67 3.80 -15.95
C LEU A 59 -11.69 2.67 -15.63
N GLY A 60 -12.99 2.91 -15.85
CA GLY A 60 -14.04 1.95 -15.47
C GLY A 60 -14.11 1.69 -13.96
N LYS A 61 -13.81 2.70 -13.14
CA LYS A 61 -13.81 2.67 -11.68
C LYS A 61 -14.82 3.68 -11.11
N THR A 62 -15.03 3.62 -9.79
CA THR A 62 -15.87 4.59 -9.07
C THR A 62 -15.07 5.81 -8.64
N GLN A 63 -15.73 6.95 -8.40
CA GLN A 63 -15.04 8.13 -7.85
C GLN A 63 -14.39 7.81 -6.48
N SER A 64 -15.06 7.00 -5.63
CA SER A 64 -14.51 6.56 -4.36
C SER A 64 -13.22 5.75 -4.52
N TYR A 65 -13.09 4.94 -5.59
CA TYR A 65 -11.84 4.24 -5.90
C TYR A 65 -10.69 5.24 -6.05
N LEU A 66 -10.87 6.28 -6.86
CA LEU A 66 -9.84 7.28 -7.11
C LEU A 66 -9.58 8.15 -5.88
N SER A 67 -10.62 8.53 -5.14
CA SER A 67 -10.48 9.27 -3.89
C SER A 67 -9.63 8.52 -2.86
N LYS A 68 -9.82 7.19 -2.73
CA LYS A 68 -9.02 6.36 -1.82
C LYS A 68 -7.57 6.20 -2.30
N ILE A 69 -7.32 6.22 -3.61
CA ILE A 69 -5.96 6.26 -4.17
C ILE A 69 -5.30 7.60 -3.81
N GLU A 70 -5.98 8.72 -4.10
CA GLU A 70 -5.47 10.07 -3.87
C GLU A 70 -5.33 10.46 -2.39
N SER A 71 -6.00 9.74 -1.47
CA SER A 71 -5.82 9.88 -0.02
C SER A 71 -4.80 8.91 0.56
N GLY A 72 -4.19 8.05 -0.27
CA GLY A 72 -3.24 7.02 0.15
C GLY A 72 -3.85 5.83 0.90
N GLN A 73 -5.18 5.79 1.06
CA GLN A 73 -5.91 4.71 1.75
C GLN A 73 -6.00 3.42 0.94
N ARG A 74 -5.82 3.52 -0.39
CA ARG A 74 -5.84 2.37 -1.30
C ARG A 74 -4.49 2.23 -1.99
N ARG A 75 -3.92 1.03 -1.87
CA ARG A 75 -2.72 0.63 -2.63
C ARG A 75 -3.07 0.41 -4.09
N PHE A 76 -2.08 0.67 -4.94
CA PHE A 76 -2.13 0.36 -6.36
C PHE A 76 -0.86 -0.36 -6.81
N ASP A 77 -0.97 -1.07 -7.92
CA ASP A 77 0.15 -1.76 -8.55
C ASP A 77 0.73 -0.96 -9.74
N VAL A 78 1.79 -1.50 -10.33
CA VAL A 78 2.49 -0.86 -11.46
C VAL A 78 1.63 -0.82 -12.74
N LEU A 79 0.70 -1.77 -12.93
CA LEU A 79 -0.19 -1.76 -14.09
C LEU A 79 -1.19 -0.61 -13.98
N GLN A 80 -1.75 -0.40 -12.80
CA GLN A 80 -2.62 0.75 -12.51
C GLN A 80 -1.84 2.06 -12.65
N LEU A 81 -0.58 2.10 -12.19
CA LEU A 81 0.26 3.29 -12.37
C LEU A 81 0.52 3.59 -13.86
N LYS A 82 0.68 2.57 -14.71
CA LYS A 82 0.77 2.73 -16.17
C LYS A 82 -0.51 3.28 -16.79
N GLU A 83 -1.69 2.86 -16.32
CA GLU A 83 -2.97 3.40 -16.76
C GLU A 83 -3.08 4.90 -16.46
N PHE A 84 -2.73 5.30 -15.23
CA PHE A 84 -2.67 6.71 -14.85
C PHE A 84 -1.66 7.50 -15.69
N ALA A 85 -0.46 6.95 -15.91
CA ALA A 85 0.58 7.59 -16.71
C ALA A 85 0.09 7.88 -18.15
N LYS A 86 -0.53 6.89 -18.79
CA LYS A 86 -1.11 7.05 -20.13
C LYS A 86 -2.23 8.10 -20.13
N LEU A 87 -3.11 8.06 -19.14
CA LEU A 87 -4.25 8.97 -19.05
C LEU A 87 -3.82 10.43 -18.80
N TYR A 88 -2.83 10.63 -17.93
CA TYR A 88 -2.31 11.97 -17.58
C TYR A 88 -1.22 12.47 -18.53
N LYS A 89 -0.86 11.69 -19.56
CA LYS A 89 0.20 12.02 -20.52
C LYS A 89 1.54 12.31 -19.82
N LYS A 90 1.87 11.51 -18.80
CA LYS A 90 3.15 11.55 -18.10
C LYS A 90 3.93 10.26 -18.35
N PRO A 91 5.26 10.31 -18.45
CA PRO A 91 6.06 9.09 -18.49
C PRO A 91 6.02 8.39 -17.11
N LEU A 92 6.27 7.07 -17.07
CA LEU A 92 6.08 6.29 -15.83
C LEU A 92 7.07 6.69 -14.72
N ASP A 93 8.29 7.05 -15.10
CA ASP A 93 9.37 7.53 -14.23
C ASP A 93 8.99 8.82 -13.48
N TYR A 94 8.10 9.64 -14.05
CA TYR A 94 7.56 10.82 -13.37
C TYR A 94 7.02 10.48 -11.98
N PHE A 95 6.38 9.32 -11.82
CA PHE A 95 5.73 8.93 -10.56
C PHE A 95 6.70 8.31 -9.55
N VAL A 96 7.78 7.66 -9.99
CA VAL A 96 8.67 6.82 -9.16
C VAL A 96 10.07 7.40 -8.93
N LYS A 97 10.28 8.69 -9.20
CA LYS A 97 11.51 9.41 -8.83
C LYS A 97 11.83 9.35 -7.35
#